data_AF-A0AA88GYK6-F1
#
_entry.id   AF-A0AA88GYK6-F1
#
_cell.length_a   1.000
_cell.length_b   1.000
_cell.length_c   1.000
_cell.angle_alpha   90.00
_cell.angle_beta   90.00
_cell.angle_gamma   90.00
#
_symmetry.space_group_name_H-M   'P 1'
#
loop_
_entity.id
_entity.type
_entity.pdbx_description
1 polymer ?
#
loop_
_entity_poly.entity_id
_entity_poly.type
_entity_poly.pdbx_seq_one_letter_code
_entity_poly.pdbx_strand_id
1 'polypeptide(L)'
;MTIVAILGVVALFFYLYKAFFTSWNKTFDYSEDDKEFWDQRISEAICYGVTPNPRALSTMKPSSEKVFKELGSAWSEDDRIRFIENKKQVQLKQKKLDGLYQTTKHREKQKDGLIIINARYGVFNPEFRALLDVTVPLQCFVSSKSSTITIQKEDLSMSDLPGFGNPLEGFNNIQHLKKELQVIYRTNGSLKMSTFVENDHGFEVRLP
;
A
#
# COMPACT_ATOMS: atom_id res chain seq x y z
N MET A 1 -8.37 48.83 9.60
CA MET A 1 -8.08 48.14 8.32
C MET A 1 -7.56 46.70 8.47
N THR A 2 -7.40 46.17 9.69
CA THR A 2 -6.83 44.82 9.93
C THR A 2 -7.83 43.67 9.88
N ILE A 3 -9.10 43.90 10.28
CA ILE A 3 -10.13 42.84 10.34
C ILE A 3 -10.55 42.35 8.93
N VAL A 4 -10.62 43.26 7.95
CA VAL A 4 -11.00 42.92 6.57
C VAL A 4 -9.92 42.06 5.88
N ALA A 5 -8.64 42.32 6.18
CA ALA A 5 -7.53 41.51 5.65
C ALA A 5 -7.52 40.08 6.24
N ILE A 6 -7.83 39.94 7.52
CA ILE A 6 -7.91 38.61 8.17
C ILE A 6 -9.07 37.78 7.59
N LEU A 7 -10.23 38.40 7.36
CA LEU A 7 -11.37 37.71 6.72
C LEU A 7 -11.06 37.27 5.29
N GLY A 8 -10.33 38.09 4.53
CA GLY A 8 -9.87 37.73 3.18
C GLY A 8 -8.92 36.54 3.16
N VAL A 9 -7.99 36.46 4.11
CA VAL A 9 -7.05 35.33 4.23
C VAL A 9 -7.76 34.06 4.65
N VAL A 10 -8.72 34.13 5.57
CA VAL A 10 -9.52 32.96 5.99
C VAL A 10 -10.39 32.44 4.84
N ALA A 11 -10.99 33.33 4.05
CA ALA A 11 -11.78 32.93 2.87
C ALA A 11 -10.91 32.29 1.79
N LEU A 12 -9.71 32.83 1.54
CA LEU A 12 -8.74 32.25 0.60
C LEU A 12 -8.26 30.87 1.08
N PHE A 13 -8.00 30.72 2.39
CA PHE A 13 -7.61 29.44 2.98
C PHE A 13 -8.73 28.41 2.88
N PHE A 14 -10.00 28.80 3.08
CA PHE A 14 -11.15 27.91 2.90
C PHE A 14 -11.36 27.51 1.43
N TYR A 15 -11.13 28.43 0.50
CA TYR A 15 -11.25 28.14 -0.93
C TYR A 15 -10.13 27.21 -1.41
N LEU A 16 -8.88 27.45 -0.97
CA LEU A 16 -7.75 26.57 -1.25
C LEU A 16 -7.90 25.21 -0.54
N TYR A 17 -8.41 25.18 0.69
CA TYR A 17 -8.74 23.94 1.40
C TYR A 17 -9.81 23.14 0.64
N LYS A 18 -10.87 23.80 0.16
CA LYS A 18 -11.94 23.16 -0.62
C LYS A 18 -11.43 22.68 -1.99
N ALA A 19 -10.59 23.46 -2.67
CA ALA A 19 -9.96 23.08 -3.95
C ALA A 19 -8.96 21.93 -3.78
N PHE A 20 -8.19 21.93 -2.70
CA PHE A 20 -7.26 20.86 -2.35
C PHE A 20 -8.00 19.57 -1.97
N PHE A 21 -9.09 19.66 -1.20
CA PHE A 21 -9.94 18.51 -0.87
C PHE A 21 -10.76 17.99 -2.05
N THR A 22 -11.22 18.85 -2.96
CA THR A 22 -11.89 18.41 -4.19
C THR A 22 -10.91 17.81 -5.21
N SER A 23 -9.66 18.28 -5.24
CA SER A 23 -8.59 17.63 -6.01
C SER A 23 -8.12 16.32 -5.37
N TRP A 24 -8.20 16.17 -4.04
CA TRP A 24 -7.94 14.90 -3.34
C TRP A 24 -9.09 13.90 -3.53
N ASN A 25 -10.35 14.36 -3.48
CA ASN A 25 -11.51 13.49 -3.67
C ASN A 25 -11.71 13.08 -5.14
N LYS A 26 -11.20 13.84 -6.12
CA LYS A 26 -11.26 13.46 -7.54
C LYS A 26 -10.24 12.38 -7.93
N THR A 27 -9.27 12.06 -7.07
CA THR A 27 -8.30 10.98 -7.29
C THR A 27 -8.74 9.66 -6.64
N PHE A 28 -9.96 9.61 -6.09
CA PHE A 28 -10.54 8.43 -5.45
C PHE A 28 -11.95 8.21 -5.97
N ASP A 29 -12.08 8.03 -7.28
CA ASP A 29 -13.32 7.51 -7.88
C ASP A 29 -13.27 5.99 -7.81
N TYR A 30 -13.53 5.47 -6.61
CA TYR A 30 -13.85 4.05 -6.40
C TYR A 30 -15.33 3.85 -6.70
N SER A 31 -15.72 2.65 -7.13
CA SER A 31 -17.12 2.23 -6.99
C SER A 31 -17.57 2.47 -5.54
N GLU A 32 -18.81 2.96 -5.32
CA GLU A 32 -19.27 3.25 -3.94
C GLU A 32 -19.17 2.00 -3.05
N ASP A 33 -19.32 0.80 -3.63
CA ASP A 33 -19.19 -0.49 -2.97
C ASP A 33 -17.76 -0.76 -2.45
N ASP A 34 -16.73 -0.45 -3.24
CA ASP A 34 -15.32 -0.66 -2.84
C ASP A 34 -14.86 0.38 -1.82
N LYS A 35 -15.37 1.61 -1.94
CA LYS A 35 -15.09 2.68 -0.97
C LYS A 35 -15.72 2.36 0.39
N GLU A 36 -16.99 1.97 0.40
CA GLU A 36 -17.70 1.59 1.63
C GLU A 36 -17.04 0.36 2.26
N PHE A 37 -16.62 -0.61 1.45
CA PHE A 37 -15.83 -1.76 1.91
C PHE A 37 -14.55 -1.33 2.63
N TRP A 38 -13.77 -0.40 2.07
CA TRP A 38 -12.51 0.06 2.68
C TRP A 38 -12.73 0.98 3.88
N ASP A 39 -13.67 1.90 3.81
CA ASP A 39 -14.02 2.77 4.94
C ASP A 39 -14.51 1.94 6.12
N GLN A 40 -15.31 0.90 5.86
CA GLN A 40 -15.71 -0.07 6.86
C GLN A 40 -14.50 -0.82 7.44
N ARG A 41 -13.62 -1.40 6.60
CA ARG A 41 -12.46 -2.19 7.05
C ARG A 41 -11.42 -1.36 7.80
N ILE A 42 -11.19 -0.12 7.37
CA ILE A 42 -10.31 0.85 8.03
C ILE A 42 -10.93 1.29 9.36
N SER A 43 -12.23 1.57 9.39
CA SER A 43 -12.95 1.90 10.62
C SER A 43 -12.88 0.74 11.62
N GLU A 44 -13.12 -0.50 11.18
CA GLU A 44 -12.95 -1.70 12.00
C GLU A 44 -11.52 -1.80 12.56
N ALA A 45 -10.49 -1.63 11.70
CA ALA A 45 -9.09 -1.65 12.12
C ALA A 45 -8.76 -0.61 13.20
N ILE A 46 -9.31 0.60 13.06
CA ILE A 46 -9.15 1.69 14.02
C ILE A 46 -9.87 1.36 15.34
N CYS A 47 -11.08 0.79 15.28
CA CYS A 47 -11.85 0.38 16.47
C CYS A 47 -11.18 -0.77 17.24
N TYR A 48 -10.57 -1.74 16.55
CA TYR A 48 -9.82 -2.82 17.18
C TYR A 48 -8.42 -2.39 17.67
N GLY A 49 -7.93 -1.22 17.25
CA GLY A 49 -6.61 -0.67 17.59
C GLY A 49 -6.45 -0.11 19.00
N VAL A 50 -7.49 -0.14 19.85
CA VAL A 50 -7.41 0.38 21.23
C VAL A 50 -6.99 -0.72 22.21
N THR A 51 -5.74 -1.18 22.09
CA THR A 51 -4.90 -1.58 23.24
C THR A 51 -3.43 -1.44 22.84
N PRO A 52 -2.70 -0.42 23.33
CA PRO A 52 -1.28 -0.30 23.06
C PRO A 52 -0.51 -1.25 23.98
N ASN A 53 0.07 -2.31 23.43
CA ASN A 53 1.16 -3.02 24.12
C ASN A 53 2.50 -2.38 23.68
N PRO A 54 3.20 -1.60 24.51
CA PRO A 54 4.32 -0.77 24.08
C PRO A 54 5.67 -1.50 23.94
N ARG A 55 5.72 -2.84 23.96
CA ARG A 55 6.99 -3.59 24.16
C ARG A 55 7.57 -4.33 22.95
N ALA A 56 7.16 -4.02 21.73
CA ALA A 56 7.77 -4.60 20.53
C ALA A 56 8.33 -3.53 19.58
N LEU A 57 9.17 -2.62 20.09
CA LEU A 57 10.05 -1.79 19.26
C LEU A 57 11.50 -2.16 19.55
N SER A 58 11.85 -3.41 19.24
CA SER A 58 13.21 -3.93 19.36
C SER A 58 13.87 -3.96 17.98
N THR A 59 14.65 -2.92 17.71
CA THR A 59 15.90 -2.94 16.94
C THR A 59 15.95 -3.81 15.67
N MET A 60 15.15 -3.48 14.65
CA MET A 60 15.57 -3.76 13.28
C MET A 60 16.62 -2.73 12.86
N LYS A 61 17.91 -3.06 13.06
CA LYS A 61 18.97 -2.46 12.24
C LYS A 61 18.63 -2.79 10.79
N PRO A 62 18.38 -1.81 9.89
CA PRO A 62 18.31 -2.12 8.48
C PRO A 62 19.74 -2.53 8.10
N SER A 63 19.95 -3.81 7.81
CA SER A 63 21.21 -4.24 7.21
C SER A 63 21.24 -3.52 5.86
N SER A 64 22.07 -2.48 5.79
CA SER A 64 22.19 -1.60 4.65
C SER A 64 22.43 -2.42 3.38
N GLU A 65 23.12 -3.56 3.50
CA GLU A 65 23.35 -4.56 2.45
C GLU A 65 22.09 -5.20 1.84
N LYS A 66 21.04 -5.49 2.63
CA LYS A 66 19.76 -5.98 2.09
C LYS A 66 19.03 -4.88 1.31
N VAL A 67 19.12 -3.65 1.80
CA VAL A 67 18.57 -2.47 1.11
C VAL A 67 19.37 -2.19 -0.18
N PHE A 68 20.69 -2.37 -0.18
CA PHE A 68 21.54 -2.19 -1.37
C PHE A 68 21.25 -3.22 -2.47
N LYS A 69 20.98 -4.48 -2.13
CA LYS A 69 20.52 -5.49 -3.10
C LYS A 69 19.12 -5.22 -3.65
N GLU A 70 18.30 -4.48 -2.91
CA GLU A 70 16.94 -4.11 -3.31
C GLU A 70 16.88 -2.89 -4.23
N LEU A 71 17.93 -2.07 -4.28
CA LEU A 71 17.97 -0.85 -5.10
C LEU A 71 18.75 -1.10 -6.41
N GLY A 72 19.81 -1.90 -6.39
CA GLY A 72 20.63 -2.11 -7.59
C GLY A 72 21.63 -0.98 -7.81
N SER A 73 22.64 -1.22 -8.65
CA SER A 73 23.83 -0.37 -8.77
C SER A 73 23.58 0.97 -9.50
N ALA A 74 22.45 1.14 -10.17
CA ALA A 74 22.14 2.30 -11.02
C ALA A 74 21.63 3.54 -10.27
N TRP A 75 21.58 3.51 -8.94
CA TRP A 75 20.92 4.54 -8.14
C TRP A 75 21.84 5.66 -7.68
N SER A 76 21.42 6.92 -7.88
CA SER A 76 22.04 8.09 -7.24
C SER A 76 21.76 8.12 -5.73
N GLU A 77 22.58 8.83 -4.96
CA GLU A 77 22.39 8.91 -3.50
C GLU A 77 21.08 9.62 -3.12
N ASP A 78 20.72 10.68 -3.85
CA ASP A 78 19.47 11.42 -3.63
C ASP A 78 18.23 10.56 -3.89
N ASP A 79 18.25 9.76 -4.96
CA ASP A 79 17.17 8.85 -5.29
C ASP A 79 16.99 7.76 -4.21
N ARG A 80 18.09 7.27 -3.65
CA ARG A 80 18.06 6.30 -2.54
C ARG A 80 17.43 6.90 -1.30
N ILE A 81 17.81 8.12 -0.93
CA ILE A 81 17.25 8.82 0.23
C ILE A 81 15.74 8.99 0.06
N ARG A 82 15.30 9.44 -1.13
CA ARG A 82 13.87 9.63 -1.44
C ARG A 82 13.09 8.32 -1.37
N PHE A 83 13.63 7.23 -1.91
CA PHE A 83 12.97 5.92 -1.84
C PHE A 83 12.90 5.38 -0.42
N ILE A 84 13.97 5.51 0.36
CA ILE A 84 13.96 5.09 1.77
C ILE A 84 12.88 5.87 2.54
N GLU A 85 12.77 7.18 2.30
CA GLU A 85 11.75 7.99 2.94
C GLU A 85 10.34 7.59 2.50
N ASN A 86 10.10 7.40 1.20
CA ASN A 86 8.85 6.87 0.68
C ASN A 86 8.49 5.51 1.32
N LYS A 87 9.44 4.56 1.38
CA LYS A 87 9.24 3.26 2.02
C LYS A 87 8.83 3.40 3.49
N LYS A 88 9.42 4.33 4.23
CA LYS A 88 8.98 4.63 5.61
C LYS A 88 7.56 5.17 5.66
N GLN A 89 7.19 6.10 4.77
CA GLN A 89 5.83 6.65 4.71
C GLN A 89 4.79 5.56 4.40
N VAL A 90 5.10 4.67 3.45
CA VAL A 90 4.27 3.49 3.14
C VAL A 90 4.12 2.59 4.36
N GLN A 91 5.22 2.28 5.06
CA GLN A 91 5.18 1.49 6.29
C GLN A 91 4.31 2.13 7.38
N LEU A 92 4.37 3.46 7.54
CA LEU A 92 3.52 4.17 8.49
C LEU A 92 2.03 4.06 8.14
N LYS A 93 1.68 4.10 6.84
CA LYS A 93 0.31 3.86 6.37
C LYS A 93 -0.13 2.43 6.67
N GLN A 94 0.73 1.45 6.40
CA GLN A 94 0.44 0.02 6.62
C GLN A 94 0.22 -0.33 8.10
N LYS A 95 0.91 0.33 9.04
CA LYS A 95 0.70 0.10 10.49
C LYS A 95 -0.75 0.26 10.94
N LYS A 96 -1.53 1.12 10.27
CA LYS A 96 -2.96 1.31 10.57
C LYS A 96 -3.80 0.07 10.24
N LEU A 97 -3.27 -0.83 9.41
CA LEU A 97 -3.92 -2.07 8.99
C LEU A 97 -3.50 -3.28 9.84
N ASP A 98 -2.52 -3.13 10.75
CA ASP A 98 -1.96 -4.27 11.51
C ASP A 98 -3.03 -5.03 12.29
N GLY A 99 -3.98 -4.33 12.92
CA GLY A 99 -5.09 -4.96 13.64
C GLY A 99 -5.95 -5.83 12.72
N LEU A 100 -6.37 -5.28 11.57
CA LEU A 100 -7.16 -6.01 10.58
C LEU A 100 -6.38 -7.18 9.96
N TYR A 101 -5.09 -6.99 9.71
CA TYR A 101 -4.21 -8.03 9.21
C TYR A 101 -4.15 -9.23 10.17
N GLN A 102 -3.97 -9.00 11.47
CA GLN A 102 -3.94 -10.09 12.44
C GLN A 102 -5.29 -10.83 12.49
N THR A 103 -6.40 -10.10 12.53
CA THR A 103 -7.76 -10.68 12.55
C THR A 103 -8.01 -11.52 11.29
N THR A 104 -7.71 -10.96 10.11
CA THR A 104 -7.91 -11.64 8.83
C THR A 104 -7.02 -12.88 8.74
N LYS A 105 -5.72 -12.77 9.04
CA LYS A 105 -4.79 -13.90 9.01
C LYS A 105 -5.18 -15.00 9.99
N HIS A 106 -5.66 -14.65 11.19
CA HIS A 106 -6.12 -15.62 12.17
C HIS A 106 -7.36 -16.36 11.69
N ARG A 107 -8.35 -15.64 11.15
CA ARG A 107 -9.55 -16.23 10.56
C ARG A 107 -9.23 -17.19 9.42
N GLU A 108 -8.35 -16.79 8.50
CA GLU A 108 -7.99 -17.64 7.36
C GLU A 108 -7.21 -18.89 7.80
N LYS A 109 -6.37 -18.79 8.84
CA LYS A 109 -5.71 -19.96 9.44
C LYS A 109 -6.70 -21.00 10.00
N GLN A 110 -7.82 -20.57 10.58
CA GLN A 110 -8.81 -21.50 11.14
C GLN A 110 -9.57 -22.27 10.06
N LYS A 111 -9.65 -21.73 8.85
CA LYS A 111 -10.39 -22.30 7.72
C LYS A 111 -9.49 -23.02 6.71
N ASP A 112 -8.18 -23.09 6.97
CA ASP A 112 -7.16 -23.44 5.97
C ASP A 112 -7.27 -22.65 4.66
N GLY A 113 -7.77 -21.40 4.77
CA GLY A 113 -8.01 -20.48 3.66
C GLY A 113 -6.74 -19.76 3.17
N LEU A 114 -6.92 -18.62 2.51
CA LEU A 114 -5.84 -17.89 1.88
C LEU A 114 -5.01 -17.08 2.88
N ILE A 115 -3.75 -17.48 3.04
CA ILE A 115 -2.77 -16.78 3.88
C ILE A 115 -1.64 -16.27 2.99
N ILE A 116 -1.52 -14.96 2.88
CA ILE A 116 -0.39 -14.31 2.23
C ILE A 116 0.83 -14.41 3.15
N ILE A 117 1.91 -15.02 2.65
CA ILE A 117 3.17 -15.21 3.38
C ILE A 117 4.09 -14.03 3.13
N ASN A 118 4.23 -13.63 1.86
CA ASN A 118 4.98 -12.46 1.46
C ASN A 118 4.39 -11.90 0.17
N ALA A 119 4.22 -10.59 0.09
CA ALA A 119 3.86 -9.91 -1.13
C ALA A 119 4.75 -8.70 -1.34
N ARG A 120 5.24 -8.54 -2.57
CA ARG A 120 6.15 -7.46 -2.96
C ARG A 120 5.65 -6.80 -4.22
N TYR A 121 5.59 -5.48 -4.20
CA TYR A 121 5.16 -4.67 -5.33
C TYR A 121 6.27 -3.71 -5.75
N GLY A 122 6.50 -3.63 -7.05
CA GLY A 122 7.42 -2.66 -7.65
C GLY A 122 8.21 -3.25 -8.80
N VAL A 123 9.42 -2.76 -9.02
CA VAL A 123 10.23 -3.14 -10.18
C VAL A 123 11.22 -4.23 -9.79
N PHE A 124 11.19 -5.35 -10.52
CA PHE A 124 12.04 -6.52 -10.30
C PHE A 124 13.22 -6.62 -11.27
N ASN A 125 13.49 -5.56 -12.04
CA ASN A 125 14.64 -5.50 -12.93
C ASN A 125 15.95 -5.59 -12.10
N PRO A 126 16.89 -6.51 -12.43
CA PRO A 126 18.16 -6.64 -11.73
C PRO A 126 19.02 -5.36 -11.72
N GLU A 127 18.93 -4.54 -12.76
CA GLU A 127 19.71 -3.30 -12.91
C GLU A 127 19.11 -2.15 -12.11
N PHE A 128 17.78 -2.14 -12.02
CA PHE A 128 17.00 -1.15 -11.30
C PHE A 128 15.89 -1.86 -10.52
N ARG A 129 16.15 -2.10 -9.23
CA ARG A 129 15.20 -2.78 -8.37
C ARG A 129 14.58 -1.76 -7.43
N ALA A 130 13.26 -1.80 -7.26
CA ALA A 130 12.54 -0.89 -6.37
C ALA A 130 11.34 -1.63 -5.80
N LEU A 131 11.44 -2.14 -4.58
CA LEU A 131 10.43 -3.03 -4.00
C LEU A 131 9.84 -2.49 -2.69
N LEU A 132 8.52 -2.50 -2.62
CA LEU A 132 7.72 -2.27 -1.43
C LEU A 132 7.14 -3.60 -0.94
N ASP A 133 7.19 -3.83 0.38
CA ASP A 133 6.47 -4.93 1.00
C ASP A 133 5.00 -4.53 1.10
N VAL A 134 4.11 -5.34 0.52
CA VAL A 134 2.66 -5.11 0.50
C VAL A 134 1.91 -6.30 1.10
N THR A 135 2.58 -7.12 1.91
CA THR A 135 2.00 -8.31 2.56
C THR A 135 0.82 -7.96 3.43
N VAL A 136 0.98 -6.94 4.28
CA VAL A 136 -0.06 -6.48 5.21
C VAL A 136 -1.31 -5.99 4.46
N PRO A 137 -1.22 -4.99 3.57
CA PRO A 137 -2.39 -4.51 2.86
C PRO A 137 -2.99 -5.58 1.96
N LEU A 138 -2.19 -6.40 1.25
CA LEU A 138 -2.73 -7.44 0.37
C LEU A 138 -3.53 -8.50 1.12
N GLN A 139 -3.07 -8.94 2.30
CA GLN A 139 -3.83 -9.89 3.13
C GLN A 139 -5.19 -9.33 3.56
N CYS A 140 -5.33 -8.01 3.70
CA CYS A 140 -6.59 -7.36 4.07
C CYS A 140 -7.64 -7.43 2.95
N PHE A 141 -7.24 -7.63 1.68
CA PHE A 141 -8.16 -7.85 0.57
C PHE A 141 -8.83 -9.23 0.58
N VAL A 142 -8.41 -10.16 1.46
CA VAL A 142 -9.01 -11.50 1.49
C VAL A 142 -10.47 -11.43 1.93
N SER A 143 -11.34 -11.90 1.05
CA SER A 143 -12.78 -12.04 1.30
C SER A 143 -13.04 -12.97 2.48
N SER A 144 -13.82 -12.49 3.44
CA SER A 144 -14.18 -13.28 4.63
C SER A 144 -15.09 -14.48 4.33
N LYS A 145 -15.82 -14.40 3.21
CA LYS A 145 -16.81 -15.40 2.79
C LYS A 145 -16.17 -16.49 1.93
N SER A 146 -15.31 -16.11 0.99
CA SER A 146 -14.78 -17.02 -0.04
C SER A 146 -13.30 -17.33 0.11
N SER A 147 -12.57 -16.68 1.02
CA SER A 147 -11.11 -16.79 1.14
C SER A 147 -10.34 -16.40 -0.13
N THR A 148 -10.97 -15.69 -1.06
CA THR A 148 -10.34 -15.25 -2.32
C THR A 148 -9.93 -13.79 -2.28
N ILE A 149 -9.03 -13.40 -3.18
CA ILE A 149 -8.79 -11.99 -3.56
C ILE A 149 -9.16 -11.84 -5.03
N THR A 150 -10.03 -10.87 -5.32
CA THR A 150 -10.34 -10.44 -6.68
C THR A 150 -10.18 -8.93 -6.73
N ILE A 151 -9.17 -8.46 -7.46
CA ILE A 151 -9.00 -7.05 -7.78
C ILE A 151 -9.10 -6.95 -9.29
N GLN A 152 -10.10 -6.19 -9.77
CA GLN A 152 -10.42 -6.10 -11.18
C GLN A 152 -9.71 -4.94 -11.86
N LYS A 153 -9.63 -5.08 -13.18
CA LYS A 153 -8.99 -4.15 -14.09
C LYS A 153 -9.90 -2.95 -14.31
N GLU A 154 -9.73 -1.97 -13.46
CA GLU A 154 -10.19 -0.60 -13.69
C GLU A 154 -8.93 0.26 -13.86
N ASP A 155 -9.03 1.51 -14.31
CA ASP A 155 -7.91 2.44 -14.56
C ASP A 155 -7.18 2.86 -13.25
N LEU A 156 -6.93 1.91 -12.37
CA LEU A 156 -6.32 2.00 -11.05
C LEU A 156 -4.90 1.45 -11.11
N SER A 157 -3.93 2.23 -10.64
CA SER A 157 -2.60 1.69 -10.40
C SER A 157 -2.59 0.89 -9.11
N MET A 158 -1.77 -0.16 -9.03
CA MET A 158 -1.51 -0.84 -7.74
C MET A 158 -0.98 0.13 -6.68
N SER A 159 -0.36 1.22 -7.10
CA SER A 159 0.12 2.28 -6.22
C SER A 159 -1.00 3.02 -5.48
N ASP A 160 -2.21 3.01 -6.05
CA ASP A 160 -3.38 3.71 -5.52
C ASP A 160 -4.11 2.88 -4.46
N LEU A 161 -3.81 1.58 -4.39
CA LEU A 161 -4.38 0.70 -3.38
C LEU A 161 -3.98 1.13 -1.96
N PRO A 162 -4.92 1.08 -1.00
CA PRO A 162 -4.65 1.42 0.40
C PRO A 162 -3.45 0.66 0.97
N GLY A 163 -2.41 1.40 1.36
CA GLY A 163 -1.20 0.84 1.95
C GLY A 163 -0.16 0.28 0.98
N PHE A 164 -0.40 0.30 -0.34
CA PHE A 164 0.60 -0.13 -1.34
C PHE A 164 1.63 0.95 -1.63
N GLY A 165 1.19 2.16 -1.97
CA GLY A 165 2.05 3.29 -2.31
C GLY A 165 2.79 3.14 -3.65
N ASN A 166 3.46 4.20 -4.10
CA ASN A 166 4.17 4.19 -5.37
C ASN A 166 5.64 3.74 -5.19
N PRO A 167 6.06 2.58 -5.75
CA PRO A 167 7.44 2.09 -5.63
C PRO A 167 8.45 2.99 -6.38
N LEU A 168 7.96 3.85 -7.27
CA LEU A 168 8.74 4.82 -8.04
C LEU A 168 8.46 6.26 -7.59
N GLU A 169 7.92 6.48 -6.40
CA GLU A 169 7.77 7.83 -5.86
C GLU A 169 9.14 8.46 -5.60
N GLY A 170 9.32 9.69 -6.10
CA GLY A 170 10.58 10.44 -5.98
C GLY A 170 11.56 10.24 -7.14
N PHE A 171 11.20 9.44 -8.16
CA PHE A 171 12.02 9.18 -9.36
C PHE A 171 11.55 10.00 -10.55
N ASN A 172 12.47 10.72 -11.19
CA ASN A 172 12.12 11.58 -12.32
C ASN A 172 12.40 10.96 -13.70
N ASN A 173 13.22 9.89 -13.80
CA ASN A 173 13.77 9.44 -15.08
C ASN A 173 13.41 8.00 -15.50
N ILE A 174 12.43 7.37 -14.85
CA ILE A 174 12.28 5.90 -14.91
C ILE A 174 10.81 5.50 -15.11
N GLN A 175 10.17 6.10 -16.11
CA GLN A 175 8.76 5.84 -16.44
C GLN A 175 8.53 4.55 -17.25
N HIS A 176 9.58 3.95 -17.82
CA HIS A 176 9.45 2.79 -18.72
C HIS A 176 9.58 1.42 -18.03
N LEU A 177 9.73 1.38 -16.70
CA LEU A 177 9.93 0.12 -16.01
C LEU A 177 8.61 -0.54 -15.64
N LYS A 178 8.50 -1.83 -15.97
CA LYS A 178 7.35 -2.66 -15.63
C LYS A 178 7.29 -2.88 -14.14
N LYS A 179 6.15 -2.52 -13.55
CA LYS A 179 5.82 -2.80 -12.15
C LYS A 179 5.13 -4.16 -12.07
N GLU A 180 5.48 -4.92 -11.05
CA GLU A 180 4.98 -6.26 -10.83
C GLU A 180 4.60 -6.44 -9.36
N LEU A 181 3.62 -7.30 -9.11
CA LEU A 181 3.27 -7.82 -7.79
C LEU A 181 3.62 -9.30 -7.75
N GLN A 182 4.55 -9.66 -6.86
CA GLN A 182 4.89 -11.04 -6.57
C GLN A 182 4.27 -11.44 -5.24
N VAL A 183 3.51 -12.53 -5.23
CA VAL A 183 2.77 -13.01 -4.05
C VAL A 183 3.15 -14.45 -3.77
N ILE A 184 3.64 -14.72 -2.57
CA ILE A 184 3.82 -16.05 -2.00
C ILE A 184 2.70 -16.25 -0.98
N TYR A 185 1.91 -17.30 -1.15
CA TYR A 185 0.73 -17.55 -0.32
C TYR A 185 0.55 -19.04 -0.03
N ARG A 186 -0.22 -19.32 1.02
CA ARG A 186 -0.67 -20.66 1.38
C ARG A 186 -2.18 -20.73 1.25
N THR A 187 -2.69 -21.82 0.69
CA THR A 187 -4.12 -22.14 0.63
C THR A 187 -4.28 -23.66 0.68
N ASN A 188 -5.24 -24.18 1.44
CA ASN A 188 -5.47 -25.62 1.62
C ASN A 188 -4.17 -26.38 1.97
N GLY A 189 -3.36 -25.82 2.88
CA GLY A 189 -2.08 -26.37 3.30
C GLY A 189 -0.92 -26.26 2.30
N SER A 190 -1.17 -25.86 1.05
CA SER A 190 -0.17 -25.82 -0.03
C SER A 190 0.44 -24.44 -0.20
N LEU A 191 1.77 -24.36 -0.35
CA LEU A 191 2.48 -23.13 -0.69
C LEU A 191 2.46 -22.89 -2.20
N LYS A 192 2.12 -21.67 -2.62
CA LYS A 192 2.04 -21.25 -4.02
C LYS A 192 2.67 -19.88 -4.21
N MET A 193 3.03 -19.57 -5.46
CA MET A 193 3.54 -18.27 -5.86
C MET A 193 2.84 -17.81 -7.13
N SER A 194 2.42 -16.54 -7.17
CA SER A 194 1.83 -15.88 -8.34
C SER A 194 2.55 -14.56 -8.61
N THR A 195 2.64 -14.17 -9.87
CA THR A 195 3.19 -12.88 -10.30
C THR A 195 2.17 -12.20 -11.20
N PHE A 196 1.90 -10.92 -10.92
CA PHE A 196 0.95 -10.09 -11.66
C PHE A 196 1.71 -8.88 -12.19
N VAL A 197 1.57 -8.60 -13.48
CA VAL A 197 2.27 -7.48 -14.14
C VAL A 197 1.26 -6.37 -14.40
N GLU A 198 1.61 -5.16 -13.97
CA GLU A 198 0.80 -3.98 -14.24
C GLU A 198 0.96 -3.57 -15.71
N ASN A 199 -0.16 -3.35 -16.40
CA ASN A 199 -0.19 -2.92 -17.80
C ASN A 199 -0.83 -1.53 -17.93
N ASP A 200 -0.82 -0.98 -19.15
CA ASP A 200 -1.32 0.37 -19.45
C ASP A 200 -2.81 0.57 -19.15
N HIS A 201 -3.54 -0.52 -18.93
CA HIS A 201 -4.98 -0.52 -18.64
C HIS A 201 -5.26 -1.01 -17.21
N GLY A 202 -4.30 -0.90 -16.28
CA GLY A 202 -4.44 -1.35 -14.90
C GLY A 202 -4.04 -2.82 -14.70
N PHE A 203 -4.60 -3.46 -13.67
CA PHE A 203 -4.19 -4.80 -13.24
C PHE A 203 -5.36 -5.69 -12.86
N GLU A 204 -5.13 -7.01 -12.90
CA GLU A 204 -6.07 -8.01 -12.43
C GLU A 204 -5.36 -8.98 -11.51
N VAL A 205 -5.83 -9.09 -10.27
CA VAL A 205 -5.32 -10.05 -9.28
C VAL A 205 -6.45 -11.00 -8.92
N ARG A 206 -6.24 -12.29 -9.18
CA ARG A 206 -7.11 -13.37 -8.73
C ARG A 206 -6.29 -14.37 -7.93
N LEU A 207 -6.60 -14.50 -6.65
CA LEU A 207 -6.05 -15.52 -5.76
C LEU A 207 -7.18 -16.37 -5.18
N PRO A 208 -6.98 -17.70 -5.10
CA PRO A 208 -7.97 -18.66 -4.60
C PRO A 208 -8.19 -18.53 -3.10
#